data_AF-A0A0R1XEF2-F1
#
_entry.id   AF-A0A0R1XEF2-F1
#
_cell.length_a   1.000
_cell.length_b   1.000
_cell.length_c   1.000
_cell.angle_alpha   90.00
_cell.angle_beta   90.00
_cell.angle_gamma   90.00
#
_symmetry.space_group_name_H-M   'P 1'
#
loop_
_entity.id
_entity.type
_entity.pdbx_description
1 polymer ?
#
loop_
_entity_poly.entity_id
_entity_poly.type
_entity_poly.pdbx_seq_one_letter_code
_entity_poly.pdbx_strand_id
1 'polypeptide(L)'
;MEDKRRYKLYKHGKLWCCTAVTIASLTIGMAALHADAYADNNQITTSLVTDSSTSRPAPAQAVATTTENEVPVDQATVNNPSANNGWLDHYQVTTDENGQNIFRASGWHACGQSNGERYRYAILYDNTAKGEISRQRVAPVDRPDVQATYPKTANSRFSGFNVSFVLPSNINGHSISLVARYSNDAINGEGQQTDFWFAPVIIDNTNRANLDQIASVQSAVLHLRGWHASNQASGKKYHYIIIYDQTSNQEIARQLVTPIQRPDVAQTFPTIGNAAGSGFDVTFKLTPQYSQGAVTVVSRWTNDPVGNGTDTTDF
;
A
#
# COMPACT_ATOMS: atom_id res chain seq x y z
N MET A 1 35.65 11.19 -29.22
CA MET A 1 35.61 11.12 -27.75
C MET A 1 34.70 9.95 -27.44
N GLU A 2 35.27 8.78 -27.18
CA GLU A 2 34.49 7.55 -26.94
C GLU A 2 34.14 7.45 -25.46
N ASP A 3 32.85 7.39 -25.16
CA ASP A 3 32.36 7.20 -23.79
C ASP A 3 32.63 5.76 -23.34
N LYS A 4 33.62 5.61 -22.44
CA LYS A 4 33.89 4.35 -21.75
C LYS A 4 32.75 4.02 -20.79
N ARG A 5 31.85 3.12 -21.20
CA ARG A 5 30.87 2.48 -20.30
C ARG A 5 31.56 1.39 -19.49
N ARG A 6 31.50 1.47 -18.16
CA ARG A 6 32.01 0.45 -17.24
C ARG A 6 30.85 -0.45 -16.78
N TYR A 7 30.94 -1.75 -17.05
CA TYR A 7 29.98 -2.75 -16.59
C TYR A 7 30.58 -3.51 -15.40
N LYS A 8 29.79 -3.70 -14.32
CA LYS A 8 30.18 -4.50 -13.15
C LYS A 8 29.48 -5.86 -13.22
N LEU A 9 30.25 -6.94 -13.00
CA LEU A 9 29.73 -8.29 -12.78
C LEU A 9 29.31 -8.48 -11.32
N TYR A 10 28.17 -9.15 -11.10
CA TYR A 10 27.74 -9.62 -9.77
C TYR A 10 27.74 -11.15 -9.73
N LYS A 11 28.13 -11.72 -8.59
CA LYS A 11 28.12 -13.17 -8.29
C LYS A 11 26.96 -13.47 -7.34
N HIS A 12 26.20 -14.52 -7.62
CA HIS A 12 24.83 -14.73 -7.12
C HIS A 12 24.72 -15.84 -6.06
N GLY A 13 23.80 -15.65 -5.11
CA GLY A 13 23.15 -16.67 -4.28
C GLY A 13 21.90 -16.03 -3.65
N LYS A 14 20.68 -16.36 -4.05
CA LYS A 14 19.85 -17.48 -3.56
C LYS A 14 18.72 -17.77 -4.57
N LEU A 15 18.19 -19.00 -4.54
CA LEU A 15 17.14 -19.54 -5.42
C LEU A 15 15.99 -18.55 -5.72
N TRP A 16 15.73 -18.29 -7.00
CA TRP A 16 14.56 -17.55 -7.51
C TRP A 16 13.60 -18.52 -8.21
N CYS A 17 12.30 -18.24 -8.11
CA CYS A 17 11.26 -18.96 -8.85
C CYS A 17 11.34 -18.54 -10.33
N CYS A 18 12.10 -19.28 -11.14
CA CYS A 18 12.31 -18.98 -12.55
C CYS A 18 11.21 -19.59 -13.42
N THR A 19 10.50 -18.77 -14.19
CA THR A 19 9.82 -19.27 -15.40
C THR A 19 10.78 -19.11 -16.57
N ALA A 20 11.38 -20.21 -17.04
CA ALA A 20 12.20 -20.21 -18.24
C ALA A 20 11.29 -20.13 -19.47
N VAL A 21 11.41 -19.08 -20.28
CA VAL A 21 10.69 -18.97 -21.55
C VAL A 21 11.64 -19.34 -22.68
N THR A 22 11.45 -20.53 -23.27
CA THR A 22 12.14 -20.92 -24.50
C THR A 22 11.38 -20.33 -25.69
N ILE A 23 11.95 -19.32 -26.35
CA ILE A 23 11.40 -18.82 -27.62
C ILE A 23 11.86 -19.79 -28.71
N ALA A 24 11.15 -20.91 -28.86
CA ALA A 24 11.33 -21.80 -30.00
C ALA A 24 10.66 -21.17 -31.22
N SER A 25 11.45 -20.90 -32.26
CA SER A 25 10.96 -20.45 -33.55
C SER A 25 10.24 -21.59 -34.27
N LEU A 26 8.92 -21.73 -34.09
CA LEU A 26 8.07 -22.49 -35.02
C LEU A 26 6.57 -22.22 -34.78
N THR A 27 5.91 -21.76 -35.85
CA THR A 27 4.51 -21.98 -36.26
C THR A 27 3.42 -22.03 -35.17
N ILE A 28 2.48 -21.08 -35.25
CA ILE A 28 1.12 -21.06 -34.68
C ILE A 28 0.77 -22.31 -33.88
N GLY A 29 0.95 -22.24 -32.57
CA GLY A 29 0.51 -23.25 -31.62
C GLY A 29 0.36 -22.60 -30.25
N MET A 30 -0.88 -22.41 -29.81
CA MET A 30 -1.18 -21.94 -28.46
C MET A 30 -0.65 -22.97 -27.45
N ALA A 31 0.43 -22.66 -26.76
CA ALA A 31 0.84 -23.41 -25.58
C ALA A 31 0.31 -22.66 -24.35
N ALA A 32 -0.83 -23.11 -23.83
CA ALA A 32 -1.31 -22.71 -22.52
C ALA A 32 -0.39 -23.38 -21.47
N LEU A 33 0.50 -22.60 -20.86
CA LEU A 33 1.14 -23.00 -19.62
C LEU A 33 0.13 -22.81 -18.50
N HIS A 34 -0.34 -23.93 -17.93
CA HIS A 34 -1.20 -23.92 -16.76
C HIS A 34 -0.41 -23.42 -15.54
N ALA A 35 -0.76 -22.23 -15.08
CA ALA A 35 -0.57 -21.85 -13.69
C ALA A 35 -1.94 -22.07 -13.01
N ASP A 36 -2.02 -23.06 -12.13
CA ASP A 36 -3.22 -23.28 -11.34
C ASP A 36 -3.40 -22.13 -10.35
N ALA A 37 -4.23 -21.16 -10.71
CA ALA A 37 -4.76 -20.15 -9.82
C ALA A 37 -6.27 -20.42 -9.66
N TYR A 38 -6.66 -20.90 -8.48
CA TYR A 38 -8.06 -20.97 -8.08
C TYR A 38 -8.54 -19.56 -7.75
N ALA A 39 -9.46 -19.02 -8.54
CA ALA A 39 -10.29 -17.90 -8.16
C ALA A 39 -11.75 -18.23 -8.53
N ASP A 40 -12.56 -18.40 -7.48
CA ASP A 40 -13.98 -18.68 -7.56
C ASP A 40 -14.75 -17.47 -8.08
N ASN A 41 -15.69 -17.73 -8.97
CA ASN A 41 -16.41 -16.73 -9.77
C ASN A 41 -17.70 -16.39 -9.05
N ASN A 42 -17.80 -15.20 -8.44
CA ASN A 42 -19.11 -14.66 -8.05
C ASN A 42 -19.34 -13.28 -8.67
N GLN A 43 -20.37 -13.25 -9.52
CA GLN A 43 -20.87 -12.09 -10.24
C GLN A 43 -21.33 -11.01 -9.28
N ILE A 44 -20.88 -9.77 -9.48
CA ILE A 44 -21.50 -8.58 -8.88
C ILE A 44 -22.04 -7.71 -10.01
N THR A 45 -23.34 -7.45 -9.92
CA THR A 45 -24.15 -6.64 -10.81
C THR A 45 -23.80 -5.16 -10.64
N THR A 46 -23.26 -4.54 -11.68
CA THR A 46 -23.03 -3.09 -11.77
C THR A 46 -24.35 -2.36 -12.01
N SER A 47 -24.69 -1.40 -11.16
CA SER A 47 -25.69 -0.36 -11.49
C SER A 47 -24.99 0.99 -11.63
N LEU A 48 -25.12 1.56 -12.82
CA LEU A 48 -24.61 2.86 -13.25
C LEU A 48 -25.51 3.99 -12.71
N VAL A 49 -24.92 5.06 -12.17
CA VAL A 49 -25.54 6.40 -12.11
C VAL A 49 -24.50 7.48 -12.41
N THR A 50 -24.63 8.07 -13.60
CA THR A 50 -24.23 9.44 -14.03
C THR A 50 -25.22 10.47 -13.41
N ASP A 51 -24.99 11.75 -13.12
CA ASP A 51 -24.09 12.78 -13.66
C ASP A 51 -24.10 14.06 -12.77
N SER A 52 -23.02 14.86 -12.88
CA SER A 52 -22.89 16.34 -12.84
C SER A 52 -23.55 17.25 -11.78
N SER A 53 -22.74 18.08 -11.09
CA SER A 53 -22.50 19.50 -11.48
C SER A 53 -21.66 20.29 -10.46
N THR A 54 -20.91 21.24 -11.01
CA THR A 54 -19.92 22.16 -10.43
C THR A 54 -20.50 23.39 -9.74
N SER A 55 -19.86 23.88 -8.66
CA SER A 55 -19.62 25.32 -8.46
C SER A 55 -18.56 25.61 -7.38
N ARG A 56 -17.60 26.49 -7.70
CA ARG A 56 -16.59 27.09 -6.80
C ARG A 56 -17.16 28.35 -6.13
N PRO A 57 -16.71 28.68 -4.90
CA PRO A 57 -16.43 30.08 -4.58
C PRO A 57 -14.97 30.31 -4.10
N ALA A 58 -14.54 31.55 -4.27
CA ALA A 58 -13.20 32.10 -4.05
C ALA A 58 -12.96 32.53 -2.56
N PRO A 59 -11.76 32.98 -2.16
CA PRO A 59 -11.19 32.76 -0.84
C PRO A 59 -11.68 33.76 0.22
N ALA A 60 -11.90 33.27 1.44
CA ALA A 60 -12.12 34.08 2.63
C ALA A 60 -11.06 33.77 3.70
N GLN A 61 -10.71 34.82 4.44
CA GLN A 61 -9.52 35.02 5.26
C GLN A 61 -9.42 34.12 6.51
N ALA A 62 -8.18 34.06 7.01
CA ALA A 62 -7.73 33.28 8.16
C ALA A 62 -8.57 33.45 9.43
N VAL A 63 -8.87 32.32 10.06
CA VAL A 63 -9.41 32.22 11.43
C VAL A 63 -8.47 31.30 12.22
N ALA A 64 -8.14 31.71 13.44
CA ALA A 64 -7.14 31.11 14.33
C ALA A 64 -7.37 29.60 14.59
N THR A 65 -6.28 28.83 14.61
CA THR A 65 -6.22 27.38 14.87
C THR A 65 -6.68 27.05 16.29
N THR A 66 -7.95 26.68 16.41
CA THR A 66 -8.50 25.89 17.53
C THR A 66 -7.91 24.48 17.47
N THR A 67 -7.63 23.88 18.63
CA THR A 67 -6.98 22.56 18.71
C THR A 67 -7.85 21.51 18.01
N GLU A 68 -7.38 21.01 16.88
CA GLU A 68 -8.15 20.20 15.92
C GLU A 68 -8.71 18.89 16.50
N ASN A 69 -8.27 18.45 17.69
CA ASN A 69 -8.56 17.11 18.24
C ASN A 69 -9.50 17.06 19.45
N GLU A 70 -10.24 18.12 19.75
CA GLU A 70 -11.15 18.16 20.90
C GLU A 70 -12.58 17.77 20.51
N VAL A 71 -13.22 16.87 21.28
CA VAL A 71 -14.67 16.63 21.17
C VAL A 71 -15.49 17.66 21.96
N PRO A 72 -16.72 18.00 21.54
CA PRO A 72 -17.56 18.92 22.28
C PRO A 72 -17.92 18.40 23.68
N VAL A 73 -18.37 19.29 24.56
CA VAL A 73 -18.97 18.88 25.83
C VAL A 73 -20.36 18.33 25.55
N ASP A 74 -20.59 17.06 25.87
CA ASP A 74 -21.90 16.42 25.73
C ASP A 74 -22.70 16.59 27.03
N GLN A 75 -23.71 17.45 26.99
CA GLN A 75 -24.64 17.67 28.10
C GLN A 75 -25.98 16.95 27.92
N ALA A 76 -26.22 16.35 26.74
CA ALA A 76 -27.51 15.79 26.36
C ALA A 76 -27.58 14.29 26.65
N THR A 77 -26.45 13.59 26.58
CA THR A 77 -26.38 12.14 26.76
C THR A 77 -26.46 11.76 28.24
N VAL A 78 -27.41 10.88 28.59
CA VAL A 78 -27.36 10.14 29.87
C VAL A 78 -26.24 9.11 29.77
N ASN A 79 -25.06 9.54 30.19
CA ASN A 79 -23.80 8.88 29.90
C ASN A 79 -23.56 7.62 30.75
N ASN A 80 -23.10 6.55 30.10
CA ASN A 80 -22.48 5.40 30.73
C ASN A 80 -20.95 5.62 30.79
N PRO A 81 -20.39 6.00 31.96
CA PRO A 81 -18.97 6.32 32.07
C PRO A 81 -18.05 5.11 31.83
N SER A 82 -18.54 3.88 31.95
CA SER A 82 -17.72 2.68 31.73
C SER A 82 -17.67 2.21 30.27
N ALA A 83 -18.33 2.91 29.34
CA ALA A 83 -18.33 2.54 27.94
C ALA A 83 -16.94 2.76 27.31
N ASN A 84 -16.40 1.75 26.63
CA ASN A 84 -15.17 1.85 25.86
C ASN A 84 -15.24 0.89 24.66
N ASN A 85 -15.80 1.35 23.54
CA ASN A 85 -16.05 0.53 22.36
C ASN A 85 -15.38 1.15 21.14
N GLY A 86 -14.94 0.32 20.20
CA GLY A 86 -14.36 0.80 18.95
C GLY A 86 -14.39 -0.26 17.86
N TRP A 87 -14.27 0.19 16.63
CA TRP A 87 -14.14 -0.65 15.45
C TRP A 87 -13.25 0.00 14.38
N LEU A 88 -12.52 -0.82 13.62
CA LEU A 88 -11.86 -0.40 12.39
C LEU A 88 -12.81 -0.67 11.22
N ASP A 89 -13.29 0.39 10.58
CA ASP A 89 -14.14 0.24 9.39
C ASP A 89 -13.31 -0.22 8.19
N HIS A 90 -12.09 0.31 8.07
CA HIS A 90 -11.18 -0.03 6.98
C HIS A 90 -9.72 0.21 7.38
N TYR A 91 -8.81 -0.58 6.82
CA TYR A 91 -7.38 -0.30 6.84
C TYR A 91 -6.71 -0.82 5.56
N GLN A 92 -5.60 -0.18 5.20
CA GLN A 92 -4.71 -0.63 4.13
C GLN A 92 -3.32 -0.01 4.29
N VAL A 93 -2.33 -0.56 3.61
CA VAL A 93 -1.04 0.07 3.38
C VAL A 93 -1.01 0.56 1.94
N THR A 94 -0.57 1.79 1.73
CA THR A 94 -0.38 2.40 0.40
C THR A 94 1.02 2.99 0.30
N THR A 95 1.50 3.35 -0.89
CA THR A 95 2.73 4.15 -1.04
C THR A 95 2.44 5.62 -1.31
N ASP A 96 3.33 6.50 -0.87
CA ASP A 96 3.36 7.91 -1.29
C ASP A 96 4.12 8.12 -2.61
N GLU A 97 4.32 9.38 -3.01
CA GLU A 97 5.04 9.77 -4.23
C GLU A 97 6.54 9.42 -4.25
N ASN A 98 7.11 9.09 -3.09
CA ASN A 98 8.50 8.66 -2.92
C ASN A 98 8.60 7.13 -2.78
N GLY A 99 7.48 6.42 -2.87
CA GLY A 99 7.41 4.97 -2.68
C GLY A 99 7.44 4.55 -1.21
N GLN A 100 7.32 5.49 -0.26
CA GLN A 100 7.30 5.18 1.17
C GLN A 100 5.95 4.60 1.57
N ASN A 101 5.96 3.51 2.34
CA ASN A 101 4.74 2.88 2.83
C ASN A 101 4.03 3.75 3.87
N ILE A 102 2.71 3.86 3.75
CA ILE A 102 1.77 4.61 4.58
C ILE A 102 0.66 3.66 5.04
N PHE A 103 0.54 3.44 6.35
CA PHE A 103 -0.63 2.75 6.93
C PHE A 103 -1.79 3.73 7.03
N ARG A 104 -2.93 3.37 6.46
CA ARG A 104 -4.16 4.17 6.47
C ARG A 104 -5.24 3.38 7.18
N ALA A 105 -6.00 4.05 8.04
CA ALA A 105 -7.12 3.44 8.73
C ALA A 105 -8.24 4.45 8.98
N SER A 106 -9.46 3.94 9.00
CA SER A 106 -10.65 4.64 9.46
C SER A 106 -11.44 3.76 10.41
N GLY A 107 -12.20 4.39 11.29
CA GLY A 107 -12.91 3.68 12.33
C GLY A 107 -13.59 4.62 13.29
N TRP A 108 -13.95 4.09 14.44
CA TRP A 108 -14.50 4.87 15.54
C TRP A 108 -14.07 4.33 16.90
N HIS A 109 -14.08 5.23 17.88
CA HIS A 109 -13.86 4.92 19.30
C HIS A 109 -14.82 5.77 20.13
N ALA A 110 -15.81 5.12 20.73
CA ALA A 110 -16.82 5.72 21.59
C ALA A 110 -16.50 5.40 23.05
N CYS A 111 -16.22 6.43 23.83
CA CYS A 111 -15.75 6.32 25.21
C CYS A 111 -16.63 7.16 26.15
N GLY A 112 -17.11 6.55 27.24
CA GLY A 112 -17.89 7.24 28.26
C GLY A 112 -17.12 8.33 29.02
N GLN A 113 -15.78 8.28 29.00
CA GLN A 113 -14.93 9.31 29.61
C GLN A 113 -14.72 10.55 28.71
N SER A 114 -15.28 10.57 27.50
CA SER A 114 -15.02 11.61 26.51
C SER A 114 -15.30 13.05 26.94
N ASN A 115 -16.12 13.28 27.98
CA ASN A 115 -16.34 14.61 28.54
C ASN A 115 -15.21 15.07 29.49
N GLY A 116 -14.55 14.12 30.18
CA GLY A 116 -13.40 14.39 31.05
C GLY A 116 -12.07 14.31 30.30
N GLU A 117 -12.03 13.55 29.20
CA GLU A 117 -10.85 13.23 28.40
C GLU A 117 -11.03 13.70 26.94
N ARG A 118 -11.37 14.98 26.73
CA ARG A 118 -11.89 15.48 25.43
C ARG A 118 -10.91 15.44 24.25
N TYR A 119 -9.62 15.23 24.46
CA TYR A 119 -8.60 15.34 23.41
C TYR A 119 -8.27 13.98 22.81
N ARG A 120 -8.35 13.90 21.49
CA ARG A 120 -8.24 12.63 20.76
C ARG A 120 -6.89 12.44 20.11
N TYR A 121 -6.39 11.22 20.19
CA TYR A 121 -5.14 10.79 19.59
C TYR A 121 -5.31 9.43 18.91
N ALA A 122 -4.54 9.22 17.86
CA ALA A 122 -4.31 7.90 17.31
C ALA A 122 -2.83 7.59 17.41
N ILE A 123 -2.52 6.39 17.88
CA ILE A 123 -1.17 5.92 18.11
C ILE A 123 -0.96 4.65 17.28
N LEU A 124 0.12 4.60 16.52
CA LEU A 124 0.57 3.38 15.87
C LEU A 124 1.60 2.70 16.76
N TYR A 125 1.28 1.52 17.27
CA TYR A 125 2.12 0.76 18.19
C TYR A 125 2.66 -0.51 17.51
N ASP A 126 3.95 -0.76 17.65
CA ASP A 126 4.61 -1.98 17.18
C ASP A 126 4.59 -3.03 18.29
N ASN A 127 3.76 -4.07 18.12
CA ASN A 127 3.66 -5.17 19.06
C ASN A 127 4.88 -6.11 19.00
N THR A 128 5.62 -6.13 17.89
CA THR A 128 6.84 -6.93 17.74
C THR A 128 8.00 -6.25 18.48
N ALA A 129 8.20 -4.95 18.24
CA ALA A 129 9.27 -4.17 18.87
C ALA A 129 8.92 -3.63 20.27
N LYS A 130 7.65 -3.75 20.69
CA LYS A 130 7.12 -3.26 21.98
C LYS A 130 7.29 -1.76 22.18
N GLY A 131 7.03 -0.98 21.12
CA GLY A 131 7.22 0.46 21.14
C GLY A 131 6.20 1.21 20.31
N GLU A 132 5.92 2.44 20.71
CA GLU A 132 5.19 3.37 19.87
C GLU A 132 6.02 3.74 18.64
N ILE A 133 5.43 3.64 17.46
CA ILE A 133 6.02 4.10 16.19
C ILE A 133 5.79 5.61 16.06
N SER A 134 4.53 6.03 16.23
CA SER A 134 4.13 7.43 16.09
C SER A 134 2.76 7.67 16.69
N ARG A 135 2.44 8.94 16.93
CA ARG A 135 1.12 9.43 17.33
C ARG A 135 0.72 10.64 16.53
N GLN A 136 -0.59 10.85 16.40
CA GLN A 136 -1.16 12.07 15.83
C GLN A 136 -2.40 12.51 16.60
N ARG A 137 -2.64 13.83 16.62
CA ARG A 137 -3.90 14.44 17.05
C ARG A 137 -4.98 14.12 16.02
N VAL A 138 -6.20 13.80 16.47
CA VAL A 138 -7.26 13.32 15.58
C VAL A 138 -8.49 14.20 15.67
N ALA A 139 -8.90 14.78 14.54
CA ALA A 139 -10.15 15.51 14.45
C ALA A 139 -11.37 14.60 14.65
N PRO A 140 -12.40 15.05 15.37
CA PRO A 140 -13.63 14.30 15.47
C PRO A 140 -14.34 14.17 14.11
N VAL A 141 -14.75 12.95 13.76
CA VAL A 141 -15.54 12.67 12.55
C VAL A 141 -16.95 12.27 12.96
N ASP A 142 -17.96 12.86 12.28
CA ASP A 142 -19.38 12.59 12.54
C ASP A 142 -19.75 11.14 12.17
N ARG A 143 -20.40 10.46 13.10
CA ARG A 143 -20.80 9.04 13.09
C ARG A 143 -22.19 8.86 13.69
N PRO A 144 -23.24 9.29 12.97
CA PRO A 144 -24.62 9.14 13.44
C PRO A 144 -25.03 7.67 13.62
N ASP A 145 -24.43 6.75 12.87
CA ASP A 145 -24.59 5.31 13.00
C ASP A 145 -24.07 4.78 14.35
N VAL A 146 -22.91 5.27 14.79
CA VAL A 146 -22.34 4.92 16.10
C VAL A 146 -23.20 5.49 17.22
N GLN A 147 -23.68 6.74 17.09
CA GLN A 147 -24.61 7.34 18.06
C GLN A 147 -25.92 6.56 18.19
N ALA A 148 -26.48 6.08 17.08
CA ALA A 148 -27.70 5.27 17.10
C ALA A 148 -27.49 3.94 17.82
N THR A 149 -26.31 3.33 17.69
CA THR A 149 -25.95 2.06 18.32
C THR A 149 -25.55 2.23 19.79
N TYR A 150 -24.88 3.32 20.13
CA TYR A 150 -24.36 3.63 21.46
C TYR A 150 -24.95 4.93 22.04
N PRO A 151 -26.29 5.05 22.15
CA PRO A 151 -26.94 6.32 22.50
C PRO A 151 -26.66 6.78 23.94
N LYS A 152 -26.10 5.90 24.79
CA LYS A 152 -25.71 6.19 26.17
C LYS A 152 -24.21 6.42 26.34
N THR A 153 -23.46 6.57 25.26
CA THR A 153 -22.03 6.90 25.32
C THR A 153 -21.85 8.32 24.87
N ALA A 154 -21.37 9.19 25.78
CA ALA A 154 -21.10 10.59 25.48
C ALA A 154 -20.22 10.71 24.23
N ASN A 155 -20.51 11.71 23.40
CA ASN A 155 -19.79 11.99 22.14
C ASN A 155 -19.66 10.79 21.18
N SER A 156 -20.49 9.74 21.29
CA SER A 156 -20.46 8.62 20.34
C SER A 156 -20.73 9.07 18.91
N ARG A 157 -21.50 10.15 18.71
CA ARG A 157 -21.63 10.85 17.42
C ARG A 157 -20.30 11.36 16.84
N PHE A 158 -19.34 11.78 17.66
CA PHE A 158 -18.07 12.36 17.22
C PHE A 158 -16.89 11.39 17.41
N SER A 159 -17.19 10.10 17.44
CA SER A 159 -16.24 9.02 17.73
C SER A 159 -15.37 8.62 16.54
N GLY A 160 -15.72 9.03 15.32
CA GLY A 160 -15.06 8.59 14.11
C GLY A 160 -13.65 9.15 13.95
N PHE A 161 -12.79 8.47 13.19
CA PHE A 161 -11.46 8.96 12.82
C PHE A 161 -11.08 8.52 11.40
N ASN A 162 -10.17 9.26 10.79
CA ASN A 162 -9.44 8.89 9.58
C ASN A 162 -7.97 9.25 9.81
N VAL A 163 -7.07 8.28 9.67
CA VAL A 163 -5.66 8.45 10.04
C VAL A 163 -4.74 7.88 8.97
N SER A 164 -3.55 8.46 8.88
CA SER A 164 -2.47 7.97 8.02
C SER A 164 -1.14 8.09 8.76
N PHE A 165 -0.32 7.04 8.70
CA PHE A 165 0.96 6.97 9.38
C PHE A 165 2.04 6.51 8.40
N VAL A 166 3.16 7.23 8.36
CA VAL A 166 4.35 6.76 7.64
C VAL A 166 4.88 5.54 8.40
N LEU A 167 5.05 4.43 7.68
CA LEU A 167 5.63 3.22 8.23
C LEU A 167 7.16 3.28 8.15
N PRO A 168 7.90 2.93 9.21
CA PRO A 168 9.36 2.87 9.13
C PRO A 168 9.80 1.69 8.23
N SER A 169 10.95 1.82 7.59
CA SER A 169 11.41 0.83 6.59
C SER A 169 11.67 -0.58 7.14
N ASN A 170 11.91 -0.70 8.45
CA ASN A 170 12.13 -1.98 9.13
C ASN A 170 10.85 -2.63 9.67
N ILE A 171 9.66 -2.15 9.31
CA ILE A 171 8.39 -2.66 9.85
C ILE A 171 7.91 -3.96 9.19
N ASN A 172 8.52 -4.38 8.07
CA ASN A 172 8.02 -5.51 7.29
C ASN A 172 8.03 -6.79 8.12
N GLY A 173 6.89 -7.46 8.21
CA GLY A 173 6.68 -8.65 9.03
C GLY A 173 6.31 -8.37 10.49
N HIS A 174 6.27 -7.10 10.91
CA HIS A 174 5.89 -6.74 12.27
C HIS A 174 4.37 -6.76 12.45
N SER A 175 3.96 -7.02 13.68
CA SER A 175 2.58 -6.93 14.13
C SER A 175 2.33 -5.53 14.70
N ILE A 176 1.49 -4.72 14.07
CA ILE A 176 1.16 -3.38 14.54
C ILE A 176 -0.27 -3.30 15.08
N SER A 177 -0.52 -2.42 16.03
CA SER A 177 -1.86 -2.09 16.51
C SER A 177 -2.08 -0.59 16.39
N LEU A 178 -3.25 -0.21 15.87
CA LEU A 178 -3.75 1.14 16.06
C LEU A 178 -4.34 1.23 17.48
N VAL A 179 -4.11 2.35 18.15
CA VAL A 179 -4.75 2.69 19.42
C VAL A 179 -5.46 4.02 19.23
N ALA A 180 -6.77 4.04 19.48
CA ALA A 180 -7.52 5.28 19.63
C ALA A 180 -7.53 5.67 21.10
N ARG A 181 -7.19 6.92 21.40
CA ARG A 181 -7.07 7.44 22.76
C ARG A 181 -7.90 8.70 22.94
N TYR A 182 -8.65 8.75 24.04
CA TYR A 182 -9.14 9.98 24.64
C TYR A 182 -8.22 10.36 25.79
N SER A 183 -7.89 11.64 25.93
CA SER A 183 -7.03 12.16 26.99
C SER A 183 -7.51 13.52 27.49
N ASN A 184 -7.23 13.84 28.75
CA ASN A 184 -7.41 15.20 29.28
C ASN A 184 -6.20 16.13 29.00
N ASP A 185 -5.13 15.63 28.39
CA ASP A 185 -4.00 16.42 27.92
C ASP A 185 -4.19 16.82 26.45
N ALA A 186 -4.37 18.13 26.21
CA ALA A 186 -4.58 18.71 24.88
C ALA A 186 -3.36 18.64 23.97
N ILE A 187 -2.17 18.51 24.55
CA ILE A 187 -0.92 18.70 23.82
C ILE A 187 -0.31 17.34 23.47
N ASN A 188 -0.06 16.49 24.46
CA ASN A 188 0.67 15.25 24.27
C ASN A 188 -0.23 14.00 24.34
N GLY A 189 -1.39 14.08 24.98
CA GLY A 189 -2.28 12.93 25.19
C GLY A 189 -1.73 11.94 26.22
N GLU A 190 -0.99 12.43 27.24
CA GLU A 190 -0.34 11.62 28.30
C GLU A 190 -0.89 11.92 29.70
N GLY A 191 -2.08 12.54 29.78
CA GLY A 191 -2.78 12.77 31.05
C GLY A 191 -3.60 11.55 31.51
N GLN A 192 -4.73 11.81 32.16
CA GLN A 192 -5.76 10.78 32.31
C GLN A 192 -6.27 10.41 30.92
N GLN A 193 -6.41 9.12 30.65
CA GLN A 193 -6.69 8.63 29.31
C GLN A 193 -7.42 7.30 29.31
N THR A 194 -8.20 7.11 28.25
CA THR A 194 -8.86 5.85 27.92
C THR A 194 -8.44 5.42 26.52
N ASP A 195 -7.88 4.21 26.43
CA ASP A 195 -7.40 3.62 25.19
C ASP A 195 -8.36 2.55 24.68
N PHE A 196 -8.51 2.47 23.36
CA PHE A 196 -9.06 1.32 22.67
C PHE A 196 -8.02 0.77 21.71
N TRP A 197 -7.58 -0.46 21.98
CA TRP A 197 -6.62 -1.19 21.18
C TRP A 197 -7.34 -2.00 20.12
N PHE A 198 -7.11 -1.66 18.85
CA PHE A 198 -7.66 -2.45 17.75
C PHE A 198 -6.86 -3.75 17.56
N ALA A 199 -7.52 -4.74 16.94
CA ALA A 199 -6.88 -6.01 16.61
C ALA A 199 -5.58 -5.77 15.80
N PRO A 200 -4.53 -6.57 16.07
CA PRO A 200 -3.25 -6.38 15.40
C PRO A 200 -3.33 -6.68 13.90
N VAL A 201 -2.56 -5.93 13.12
CA VAL A 201 -2.37 -6.11 11.68
C VAL A 201 -0.92 -6.49 11.42
N ILE A 202 -0.69 -7.55 10.65
CA ILE A 202 0.66 -7.92 10.20
C ILE A 202 1.00 -7.14 8.92
N ILE A 203 2.11 -6.40 8.95
CA ILE A 203 2.65 -5.80 7.75
C ILE A 203 3.32 -6.89 6.92
N ASP A 204 2.84 -7.09 5.70
CA ASP A 204 3.33 -8.18 4.85
C ASP A 204 4.82 -7.99 4.51
N ASN A 205 5.62 -9.07 4.53
CA ASN A 205 7.05 -9.05 4.19
C ASN A 205 7.38 -9.88 2.93
N THR A 206 6.37 -10.44 2.29
CA THR A 206 6.55 -11.27 1.12
C THR A 206 6.84 -10.42 -0.12
N ASN A 207 7.57 -11.04 -1.04
CA ASN A 207 7.86 -10.47 -2.34
C ASN A 207 7.04 -11.24 -3.38
N ARG A 208 5.99 -10.61 -3.92
CA ARG A 208 5.03 -11.27 -4.81
C ARG A 208 5.04 -10.63 -6.18
N ALA A 209 4.97 -11.45 -7.22
CA ALA A 209 4.74 -10.98 -8.57
C ALA A 209 4.01 -12.05 -9.37
N ASN A 210 3.40 -11.63 -10.47
CA ASN A 210 2.87 -12.52 -11.49
C ASN A 210 3.13 -11.93 -12.88
N LEU A 211 3.29 -12.82 -13.85
CA LEU A 211 3.35 -12.46 -15.25
C LEU A 211 2.04 -12.88 -15.90
N ASP A 212 1.13 -11.91 -16.05
CA ASP A 212 -0.22 -12.13 -16.57
C ASP A 212 -0.19 -12.48 -18.08
N GLN A 213 0.80 -11.97 -18.81
CA GLN A 213 0.95 -12.27 -20.23
C GLN A 213 2.41 -12.21 -20.68
N ILE A 214 2.74 -13.17 -21.55
CA ILE A 214 3.92 -13.16 -22.41
C ILE A 214 3.42 -13.33 -23.84
N ALA A 215 3.69 -12.35 -24.71
CA ALA A 215 3.37 -12.48 -26.12
C ALA A 215 4.56 -12.08 -26.98
N SER A 216 4.90 -12.95 -27.94
CA SER A 216 5.71 -12.53 -29.08
C SER A 216 4.77 -12.00 -30.15
N VAL A 217 4.82 -10.70 -30.42
CA VAL A 217 3.93 -10.07 -31.41
C VAL A 217 4.47 -10.30 -32.84
N GLN A 218 5.80 -10.36 -32.98
CA GLN A 218 6.57 -10.63 -34.21
C GLN A 218 7.95 -11.21 -33.83
N SER A 219 8.72 -11.74 -34.79
CA SER A 219 10.12 -12.15 -34.57
C SER A 219 10.90 -10.98 -33.96
N ALA A 220 11.22 -11.11 -32.66
CA ALA A 220 11.94 -10.13 -31.83
C ALA A 220 11.14 -8.98 -31.18
N VAL A 221 9.80 -9.03 -31.13
CA VAL A 221 9.01 -8.15 -30.24
C VAL A 221 8.44 -8.97 -29.09
N LEU A 222 8.79 -8.59 -27.86
CA LEU A 222 8.34 -9.23 -26.63
C LEU A 222 7.44 -8.26 -25.86
N HIS A 223 6.17 -8.63 -25.69
CA HIS A 223 5.17 -7.89 -24.92
C HIS A 223 4.91 -8.62 -23.60
N LEU A 224 4.99 -7.89 -22.49
CA LEU A 224 4.90 -8.42 -21.13
C LEU A 224 3.88 -7.61 -20.33
N ARG A 225 2.96 -8.32 -19.68
CA ARG A 225 2.05 -7.73 -18.70
C ARG A 225 2.09 -8.51 -17.41
N GLY A 226 2.00 -7.84 -16.28
CA GLY A 226 2.05 -8.48 -14.98
C GLY A 226 1.96 -7.48 -13.85
N TRP A 227 2.35 -7.92 -12.65
CA TRP A 227 2.42 -7.09 -11.46
C TRP A 227 3.53 -7.55 -10.53
N HIS A 228 4.06 -6.63 -9.72
CA HIS A 228 5.06 -6.92 -8.69
C HIS A 228 4.79 -6.07 -7.43
N ALA A 229 4.30 -6.72 -6.38
CA ALA A 229 3.85 -6.11 -5.13
C ALA A 229 4.68 -6.63 -3.94
N SER A 230 5.32 -5.72 -3.20
CA SER A 230 6.20 -6.05 -2.09
C SER A 230 6.48 -4.85 -1.20
N ASN A 231 6.35 -5.00 0.12
CA ASN A 231 6.76 -3.95 1.06
C ASN A 231 8.27 -3.79 1.16
N GLN A 232 9.06 -4.72 0.61
CA GLN A 232 10.50 -4.53 0.46
C GLN A 232 10.80 -3.39 -0.55
N ALA A 233 9.81 -3.00 -1.36
CA ALA A 233 9.88 -1.84 -2.26
C ALA A 233 9.62 -0.49 -1.55
N SER A 234 9.41 -0.45 -0.23
CA SER A 234 9.23 0.80 0.49
C SER A 234 10.46 1.70 0.32
N GLY A 235 10.24 2.95 -0.10
CA GLY A 235 11.28 3.93 -0.45
C GLY A 235 11.90 3.75 -1.84
N LYS A 236 11.42 2.78 -2.64
CA LYS A 236 11.91 2.49 -3.98
C LYS A 236 10.91 2.97 -5.03
N LYS A 237 11.03 4.23 -5.44
CA LYS A 237 10.08 4.90 -6.35
C LYS A 237 10.03 4.33 -7.77
N TYR A 238 11.13 3.77 -8.27
CA TYR A 238 11.25 3.40 -9.69
C TYR A 238 11.02 1.91 -9.87
N HIS A 239 10.17 1.55 -10.85
CA HIS A 239 9.89 0.17 -11.23
C HIS A 239 10.39 -0.09 -12.64
N TYR A 240 11.20 -1.12 -12.83
CA TYR A 240 11.75 -1.51 -14.11
C TYR A 240 11.38 -2.95 -14.45
N ILE A 241 11.13 -3.20 -15.73
CA ILE A 241 11.21 -4.55 -16.28
C ILE A 241 12.53 -4.66 -17.03
N ILE A 242 13.26 -5.74 -16.78
CA ILE A 242 14.59 -5.99 -17.31
C ILE A 242 14.58 -7.35 -18.02
N ILE A 243 15.13 -7.38 -19.24
CA ILE A 243 15.40 -8.61 -19.98
C ILE A 243 16.85 -8.97 -19.75
N TYR A 244 17.09 -10.15 -19.19
CA TYR A 244 18.40 -10.63 -18.82
C TYR A 244 18.71 -11.95 -19.53
N ASP A 245 19.88 -12.05 -20.16
CA ASP A 245 20.39 -13.30 -20.71
C ASP A 245 21.22 -14.02 -19.65
N GLN A 246 20.71 -15.16 -19.18
CA GLN A 246 21.40 -15.98 -18.19
C GLN A 246 22.66 -16.66 -18.74
N THR A 247 22.74 -16.87 -20.06
CA THR A 247 23.87 -17.58 -20.68
C THR A 247 25.11 -16.69 -20.70
N SER A 248 24.93 -15.43 -21.06
CA SER A 248 26.01 -14.43 -21.06
C SER A 248 26.16 -13.67 -19.74
N ASN A 249 25.21 -13.84 -18.81
CA ASN A 249 25.06 -13.02 -17.60
C ASN A 249 25.01 -11.51 -17.92
N GLN A 250 24.30 -11.16 -18.99
CA GLN A 250 24.19 -9.77 -19.45
C GLN A 250 22.74 -9.31 -19.47
N GLU A 251 22.56 -8.06 -19.08
CA GLU A 251 21.32 -7.36 -19.35
C GLU A 251 21.23 -7.03 -20.84
N ILE A 252 20.10 -7.38 -21.44
CA ILE A 252 19.79 -7.10 -22.85
C ILE A 252 19.11 -5.74 -22.98
N ALA A 253 18.10 -5.49 -22.14
CA ALA A 253 17.31 -4.28 -22.17
C ALA A 253 16.61 -4.04 -20.84
N ARG A 254 16.26 -2.79 -20.58
CA ARG A 254 15.36 -2.40 -19.47
C ARG A 254 14.38 -1.35 -19.93
N GLN A 255 13.23 -1.30 -19.27
CA GLN A 255 12.24 -0.26 -19.47
C GLN A 255 11.68 0.20 -18.12
N LEU A 256 11.63 1.52 -17.91
CA LEU A 256 10.93 2.11 -16.77
C LEU A 256 9.43 1.89 -16.95
N VAL A 257 8.78 1.38 -15.91
CA VAL A 257 7.34 1.11 -15.88
C VAL A 257 6.60 2.40 -15.57
N THR A 258 5.53 2.65 -16.32
CA THR A 258 4.45 3.54 -15.90
C THR A 258 3.44 2.69 -15.11
N PRO A 259 3.20 2.97 -13.81
CA PRO A 259 2.35 2.11 -12.98
C PRO A 259 0.94 1.93 -13.55
N ILE A 260 0.48 0.69 -13.57
CA ILE A 260 -0.90 0.33 -13.91
C ILE A 260 -1.64 -0.05 -12.64
N GLN A 261 -2.87 0.48 -12.50
CA GLN A 261 -3.69 0.21 -11.32
C GLN A 261 -4.18 -1.23 -11.27
N ARG A 262 -4.03 -1.86 -10.11
CA ARG A 262 -4.38 -3.25 -9.79
C ARG A 262 -5.21 -3.32 -8.50
N PRO A 263 -6.48 -2.87 -8.54
CA PRO A 263 -7.37 -2.91 -7.38
C PRO A 263 -7.60 -4.35 -6.89
N ASP A 264 -7.55 -5.33 -7.79
CA ASP A 264 -7.60 -6.77 -7.48
C ASP A 264 -6.42 -7.23 -6.61
N VAL A 265 -5.21 -6.77 -6.93
CA VAL A 265 -4.00 -7.06 -6.13
C VAL A 265 -4.06 -6.34 -4.79
N ALA A 266 -4.50 -5.08 -4.76
CA ALA A 266 -4.67 -4.31 -3.52
C ALA A 266 -5.73 -4.92 -2.59
N GLN A 267 -6.84 -5.42 -3.14
CA GLN A 267 -7.89 -6.08 -2.36
C GLN A 267 -7.40 -7.41 -1.77
N THR A 268 -6.58 -8.15 -2.51
CA THR A 268 -6.01 -9.43 -2.05
C THR A 268 -4.89 -9.23 -1.02
N PHE A 269 -4.08 -8.19 -1.19
CA PHE A 269 -2.93 -7.88 -0.33
C PHE A 269 -3.01 -6.46 0.24
N PRO A 270 -4.00 -6.16 1.10
CA PRO A 270 -4.27 -4.80 1.58
C PRO A 270 -3.14 -4.26 2.48
N THR A 271 -2.22 -5.11 2.94
CA THR A 271 -1.07 -4.70 3.74
C THR A 271 0.22 -4.55 2.93
N ILE A 272 0.17 -4.61 1.59
CA ILE A 272 1.29 -4.28 0.70
C ILE A 272 1.09 -2.89 0.09
N GLY A 273 2.02 -1.97 0.37
CA GLY A 273 1.90 -0.56 0.00
C GLY A 273 1.78 -0.29 -1.51
N ASN A 274 2.62 -0.94 -2.31
CA ASN A 274 2.63 -0.73 -3.76
C ASN A 274 1.61 -1.61 -4.51
N ALA A 275 0.77 -2.40 -3.83
CA ALA A 275 -0.12 -3.36 -4.46
C ALA A 275 -1.06 -2.73 -5.50
N ALA A 276 -1.67 -1.58 -5.17
CA ALA A 276 -2.55 -0.87 -6.08
C ALA A 276 -1.84 -0.37 -7.34
N GLY A 277 -0.57 0.05 -7.25
CA GLY A 277 0.24 0.53 -8.37
C GLY A 277 1.24 -0.49 -8.90
N SER A 278 1.03 -1.78 -8.65
CA SER A 278 2.02 -2.83 -8.90
C SER A 278 2.10 -3.30 -10.36
N GLY A 279 1.10 -2.95 -11.17
CA GLY A 279 0.94 -3.45 -12.53
C GLY A 279 1.92 -2.83 -13.52
N PHE A 280 2.30 -3.61 -14.53
CA PHE A 280 3.13 -3.17 -15.65
C PHE A 280 2.61 -3.72 -16.98
N ASP A 281 2.86 -2.96 -18.04
CA ASP A 281 2.65 -3.34 -19.44
C ASP A 281 3.81 -2.73 -20.26
N VAL A 282 4.67 -3.59 -20.80
CA VAL A 282 5.90 -3.17 -21.47
C VAL A 282 6.12 -3.96 -22.76
N THR A 283 6.78 -3.33 -23.73
CA THR A 283 7.12 -3.96 -25.01
C THR A 283 8.59 -3.73 -25.32
N PHE A 284 9.33 -4.81 -25.47
CA PHE A 284 10.72 -4.80 -25.90
C PHE A 284 10.85 -5.14 -27.37
N LYS A 285 11.68 -4.38 -28.09
CA LYS A 285 12.20 -4.77 -29.40
C LYS A 285 13.60 -5.34 -29.18
N LEU A 286 13.70 -6.66 -29.20
CA LEU A 286 14.97 -7.37 -29.04
C LEU A 286 15.72 -7.39 -30.38
N THR A 287 17.05 -7.37 -30.35
CA THR A 287 17.83 -7.63 -31.57
C THR A 287 17.85 -9.14 -31.85
N PRO A 288 18.00 -9.57 -33.11
CA PRO A 288 17.97 -11.00 -33.48
C PRO A 288 18.95 -11.87 -32.68
N GLN A 289 20.09 -11.32 -32.26
CA GLN A 289 21.10 -12.01 -31.44
C GLN A 289 20.55 -12.53 -30.10
N TYR A 290 19.54 -11.87 -29.54
CA TYR A 290 18.92 -12.25 -28.26
C TYR A 290 17.56 -12.95 -28.42
N SER A 291 17.12 -13.19 -29.66
CA SER A 291 15.83 -13.83 -29.96
C SER A 291 15.87 -15.37 -29.91
N GLN A 292 17.06 -15.95 -29.71
CA GLN A 292 17.32 -17.39 -29.83
C GLN A 292 17.84 -18.03 -28.51
N GLY A 293 18.02 -17.24 -27.45
CA GLY A 293 18.50 -17.70 -26.14
C GLY A 293 17.40 -17.69 -25.07
N ALA A 294 17.58 -18.45 -23.99
CA ALA A 294 16.71 -18.37 -22.83
C ALA A 294 16.92 -17.03 -22.12
N VAL A 295 15.88 -16.21 -22.04
CA VAL A 295 15.90 -14.92 -21.34
C VAL A 295 15.07 -15.00 -20.05
N THR A 296 15.51 -14.27 -19.03
CA THR A 296 14.77 -14.03 -17.81
C THR A 296 14.18 -12.63 -17.83
N VAL A 297 12.92 -12.52 -17.43
CA VAL A 297 12.31 -11.24 -17.12
C VAL A 297 12.52 -10.99 -15.63
N VAL A 298 13.15 -9.87 -15.30
CA VAL A 298 13.31 -9.42 -13.91
C VAL A 298 12.43 -8.19 -13.71
N SER A 299 11.60 -8.23 -12.66
CA SER A 299 10.85 -7.07 -12.22
C SER A 299 11.57 -6.43 -11.05
N ARG A 300 12.02 -5.17 -11.18
CA ARG A 300 12.88 -4.49 -10.21
C ARG A 300 12.25 -3.22 -9.68
N TRP A 301 12.06 -3.12 -8.37
CA TRP A 301 11.89 -1.83 -7.69
C TRP A 301 13.24 -1.29 -7.24
N THR A 302 13.47 0.02 -7.35
CA THR A 302 14.72 0.67 -6.91
C THR A 302 14.53 2.15 -6.59
N ASN A 303 15.44 2.72 -5.81
CA ASN A 303 15.51 4.16 -5.56
C ASN A 303 16.37 4.93 -6.59
N ASP A 304 16.99 4.23 -7.54
CA ASP A 304 17.81 4.84 -8.59
C ASP A 304 16.98 5.21 -9.84
N PRO A 305 16.92 6.49 -10.25
CA PRO A 305 16.20 6.95 -11.45
C PRO A 305 16.68 6.35 -12.77
N VAL A 306 17.84 5.68 -12.81
CA VAL A 306 18.30 4.94 -14.00
C VAL A 306 18.31 3.42 -13.80
N GLY A 307 17.92 2.93 -12.62
CA GLY A 307 17.74 1.50 -12.31
C GLY A 307 19.00 0.68 -12.06
N ASN A 308 20.16 1.32 -11.84
CA ASN A 308 21.46 0.68 -11.59
C ASN A 308 21.85 0.65 -10.10
N GLY A 309 20.97 1.11 -9.22
CA GLY A 309 21.20 1.17 -7.78
C GLY A 309 21.41 -0.21 -7.16
N THR A 310 22.08 -0.24 -6.00
CA THR A 310 22.25 -1.46 -5.20
C THR A 310 21.05 -1.73 -4.29
N ASP A 311 20.24 -0.71 -4.01
CA ASP A 311 19.02 -0.84 -3.23
C ASP A 311 17.86 -1.21 -4.17
N THR A 312 17.57 -2.50 -4.22
CA THR A 312 16.63 -3.11 -5.17
C THR A 312 15.70 -4.11 -4.49
N THR A 313 14.53 -4.32 -5.08
CA THR A 313 13.66 -5.46 -4.80
C THR A 313 13.36 -6.10 -6.14
N ASP A 314 13.98 -7.24 -6.40
CA ASP A 314 13.84 -7.98 -7.64
C ASP A 314 12.87 -9.14 -7.46
N PHE A 315 12.19 -9.55 -8.53
CA PHE A 315 11.46 -10.81 -8.67
C PHE A 315 11.78 -11.43 -10.02
#